data_AF-A0A930ACQ3-F1
#
_entry.id   AF-A0A930ACQ3-F1
#
_cell.length_a   1.000
_cell.length_b   1.000
_cell.length_c   1.000
_cell.angle_alpha   90.00
_cell.angle_beta   90.00
_cell.angle_gamma   90.00
#
_symmetry.space_group_name_H-M   'P 1'
#
loop_
_entity.id
_entity.type
_entity.pdbx_description
1 polymer ?
#
loop_
_entity_poly.entity_id
_entity_poly.type
_entity_poly.pdbx_seq_one_letter_code
_entity_poly.pdbx_strand_id
1 'polypeptide(L)'
;ELQKSMTYFTSALRTNGTVMERLLRLRGHSSYKHLLKMYEEDEDLLEDVIIENKQAIEMVEMYSNILMNMMNAFTSIISNNLNLVMKMLATLTIAMAVPTIVFSLWGTNVPLPFQDDPQGFYEVIGVALVFSIIAIIGMWKKDLF
;
A
#
# COMPACT_ATOMS: atom_id res chain seq x y z
N GLU A 1 -7.98 1.35 11.36
CA GLU A 1 -9.09 1.60 12.31
C GLU A 1 -10.16 2.54 11.76
N LEU A 2 -9.79 3.71 11.22
CA LEU A 2 -10.74 4.64 10.60
C LEU A 2 -11.61 4.01 9.50
N GLN A 3 -11.04 3.23 8.57
CA GLN A 3 -11.81 2.51 7.55
C GLN A 3 -12.87 1.58 8.15
N LYS A 4 -12.46 0.81 9.18
CA LYS A 4 -13.34 -0.09 9.92
C LYS A 4 -14.47 0.69 10.61
N SER A 5 -14.15 1.84 11.21
CA SER A 5 -15.15 2.74 11.80
C SER A 5 -16.16 3.24 10.76
N MET A 6 -15.69 3.67 9.58
CA MET A 6 -16.58 4.11 8.49
C MET A 6 -17.49 2.98 7.97
N THR A 7 -17.00 1.74 7.90
CA THR A 7 -17.84 0.57 7.59
C THR A 7 -18.94 0.38 8.64
N TYR A 8 -18.63 0.48 9.93
CA TYR A 8 -19.64 0.40 10.98
C TYR A 8 -20.63 1.56 10.93
N PHE A 9 -20.18 2.80 10.68
CA PHE A 9 -21.07 3.95 10.52
C PHE A 9 -22.02 3.78 9.35
N THR A 10 -21.52 3.33 8.20
CA THR A 10 -22.37 3.04 7.03
C THR A 10 -23.45 2.02 7.37
N SER A 11 -23.08 0.93 8.06
CA SER A 11 -24.01 -0.12 8.46
C SER A 11 -25.05 0.36 9.47
N ALA A 12 -24.63 1.15 10.47
CA ALA A 12 -25.51 1.70 11.49
C ALA A 12 -26.50 2.71 10.88
N LEU A 13 -26.02 3.62 10.02
CA LEU A 13 -26.86 4.60 9.34
C LEU A 13 -27.88 3.92 8.43
N ARG A 14 -27.50 2.93 7.63
CA ARG A 14 -28.46 2.16 6.79
C ARG A 14 -29.52 1.44 7.62
N THR A 15 -29.13 0.88 8.76
CA THR A 15 -30.07 0.21 9.67
C THR A 15 -31.05 1.23 10.27
N ASN A 16 -30.55 2.37 10.75
CA ASN A 16 -31.36 3.45 11.30
C ASN A 16 -32.33 4.02 10.26
N GLY A 17 -31.87 4.29 9.04
CA GLY A 17 -32.71 4.74 7.94
C GLY A 17 -33.84 3.75 7.62
N THR A 18 -33.55 2.44 7.63
CA THR A 18 -34.58 1.40 7.43
C THR A 18 -35.63 1.40 8.54
N VAL A 19 -35.22 1.64 9.79
CA VAL A 19 -36.14 1.75 10.94
C VAL A 19 -37.00 3.01 10.83
N MET A 20 -36.41 4.16 10.47
CA MET A 20 -37.12 5.42 10.26
C MET A 20 -38.15 5.30 9.12
N GLU A 21 -37.78 4.71 7.98
CA GLU A 21 -38.72 4.45 6.87
C GLU A 21 -39.84 3.48 7.29
N ARG A 22 -39.56 2.48 8.13
CA ARG A 22 -40.59 1.59 8.69
C ARG A 22 -41.55 2.32 9.63
N LEU A 23 -41.06 3.24 10.46
CA LEU A 23 -41.91 4.06 11.34
C LEU A 23 -42.89 4.91 10.52
N LEU A 24 -42.41 5.52 9.43
CA LEU A 24 -43.23 6.31 8.52
C LEU A 24 -44.29 5.45 7.80
N ARG A 25 -43.92 4.24 7.33
CA ARG A 25 -44.86 3.28 6.70
C ARG A 25 -45.92 2.72 7.65
N LEU A 26 -45.58 2.43 8.90
CA LEU A 26 -46.52 1.86 9.89
C LEU A 26 -47.66 2.84 10.23
N ARG A 27 -47.42 4.15 10.16
CA ARG A 27 -48.43 5.21 10.34
C ARG A 27 -49.42 5.30 9.17
N GLY A 28 -48.95 5.12 7.94
CA GLY A 28 -49.79 5.15 6.73
C GLY A 28 -50.87 4.05 6.71
N HIS A 29 -50.69 2.99 7.50
CA HIS A 29 -51.73 1.99 7.75
C HIS A 29 -52.66 2.45 8.89
N SER A 30 -53.90 2.81 8.53
CA SER A 30 -54.94 3.30 9.45
C SER A 30 -55.22 2.39 10.67
N SER A 31 -54.85 1.10 10.64
CA SER A 31 -55.00 0.16 11.76
C SER A 31 -53.99 0.36 12.90
N TYR A 32 -52.82 0.97 12.68
CA TYR A 32 -51.76 1.08 13.69
C TYR A 32 -51.60 2.50 14.28
N LYS A 33 -52.44 3.45 13.84
CA LYS A 33 -52.48 4.83 14.34
C LYS A 33 -52.66 4.96 15.86
N HIS A 34 -53.16 3.91 16.51
CA HIS A 34 -53.36 3.82 17.96
C HIS A 34 -52.12 3.35 18.74
N LEU A 35 -51.14 2.72 18.07
CA LEU A 35 -49.91 2.20 18.70
C LEU A 35 -48.81 3.28 18.82
N LEU A 36 -48.86 4.32 17.98
CA LEU A 36 -47.87 5.40 17.93
C LEU A 36 -48.61 6.74 17.78
N LYS A 37 -48.60 7.57 18.83
CA LYS A 37 -49.08 8.96 18.76
C LYS A 37 -47.98 9.82 18.13
N MET A 38 -48.16 10.23 16.89
CA MET A 38 -47.39 11.29 16.22
C MET A 38 -48.36 12.38 15.77
N TYR A 39 -48.00 13.63 16.02
CA TYR A 39 -48.67 14.81 15.47
C TYR A 39 -48.24 15.04 14.00
N GLU A 40 -48.82 16.01 13.29
CA GLU A 40 -48.36 16.36 11.92
C GLU A 40 -46.92 16.90 11.93
N GLU A 41 -46.57 17.74 12.91
CA GLU A 41 -45.20 18.26 13.05
C GLU A 41 -44.15 17.15 13.25
N ASP A 42 -44.50 16.03 13.90
CA ASP A 42 -43.58 14.91 14.10
C ASP A 42 -43.28 14.14 12.80
N GLU A 43 -44.17 14.22 11.81
CA GLU A 43 -44.01 13.57 10.51
C GLU A 43 -43.04 14.34 9.62
N ASP A 44 -43.22 15.66 9.52
CA ASP A 44 -42.30 16.55 8.80
C ASP A 44 -40.88 16.42 9.37
N LEU A 45 -40.75 16.42 10.70
CA LEU A 45 -39.47 16.19 11.38
C LEU A 45 -38.87 14.81 11.07
N LEU A 46 -39.68 13.75 10.99
CA LEU A 46 -39.19 12.41 10.66
C LEU A 46 -38.73 12.33 9.20
N GLU A 47 -39.43 12.99 8.28
CA GLU A 47 -39.04 13.07 6.87
C GLU A 47 -37.70 13.80 6.71
N ASP A 48 -37.51 14.92 7.41
CA ASP A 48 -36.24 15.65 7.47
C ASP A 48 -35.11 14.77 8.01
N VAL A 49 -35.33 14.05 9.12
CA VAL A 49 -34.33 13.13 9.69
C VAL A 49 -33.99 11.98 8.73
N ILE A 50 -34.95 11.48 7.95
CA ILE A 50 -34.69 10.47 6.91
C ILE A 50 -33.81 11.04 5.80
N ILE A 51 -34.06 12.28 5.37
CA ILE A 51 -33.25 12.97 4.36
C ILE A 51 -31.83 13.19 4.88
N GLU A 52 -31.67 13.71 6.09
CA GLU A 52 -30.36 13.89 6.73
C GLU A 52 -29.62 12.56 6.92
N ASN A 53 -30.33 11.48 7.27
CA ASN A 53 -29.73 10.15 7.40
C ASN A 53 -29.20 9.63 6.05
N LYS A 54 -29.96 9.82 4.96
CA LYS A 54 -29.51 9.48 3.60
C LYS A 54 -28.28 10.29 3.20
N GLN A 55 -28.29 11.59 3.48
CA GLN A 55 -27.13 12.45 3.23
C GLN A 55 -25.91 12.01 4.05
N ALA A 56 -26.10 11.62 5.32
CA ALA A 56 -25.03 11.10 6.16
C ALA A 56 -24.42 9.81 5.59
N ILE A 57 -25.24 8.91 5.03
CA ILE A 57 -24.76 7.70 4.35
C ILE A 57 -23.85 8.08 3.17
N GLU A 58 -24.29 8.99 2.31
CA GLU A 58 -23.51 9.47 1.16
C GLU A 58 -22.17 10.10 1.60
N MET A 59 -22.18 10.90 2.67
CA MET A 59 -20.95 11.49 3.22
C MET A 59 -19.97 10.42 3.73
N VAL A 60 -20.44 9.41 4.46
CA VAL A 60 -19.58 8.34 4.99
C VAL A 60 -19.00 7.49 3.84
N GLU A 61 -19.76 7.23 2.80
CA GLU A 61 -19.27 6.53 1.60
C GLU A 61 -18.19 7.35 0.87
N MET A 62 -18.39 8.67 0.72
CA MET A 62 -17.38 9.57 0.13
C MET A 62 -16.08 9.57 0.96
N TYR A 63 -16.18 9.71 2.29
CA TYR A 63 -15.00 9.68 3.15
C TYR A 63 -14.30 8.32 3.15
N SER A 64 -15.04 7.22 3.06
CA SER A 64 -14.47 5.87 2.93
C SER A 64 -13.63 5.74 1.65
N ASN A 65 -14.13 6.28 0.54
CA ASN A 65 -13.41 6.29 -0.74
C ASN A 65 -12.13 7.13 -0.68
N ILE A 66 -12.20 8.33 -0.09
CA ILE A 66 -11.02 9.18 0.12
C ILE A 66 -9.98 8.45 0.97
N LEU A 67 -10.42 7.78 2.04
CA LEU A 67 -9.54 7.05 2.94
C LEU A 67 -8.88 5.86 2.22
N MET A 68 -9.62 5.12 1.40
CA MET A 68 -9.03 4.05 0.56
C MET A 68 -7.98 4.60 -0.40
N ASN A 69 -8.26 5.72 -1.07
CA ASN A 69 -7.31 6.35 -1.98
C ASN A 69 -6.04 6.79 -1.24
N MET A 70 -6.18 7.34 -0.04
CA MET A 70 -5.05 7.70 0.82
C MET A 70 -4.25 6.47 1.26
N MET A 71 -4.92 5.37 1.63
CA MET A 71 -4.27 4.11 1.97
C MET A 71 -3.48 3.56 0.77
N ASN A 72 -4.06 3.57 -0.43
CA ASN A 72 -3.37 3.15 -1.65
C ASN A 72 -2.12 4.01 -1.93
N ALA A 73 -2.21 5.33 -1.70
CA ALA A 73 -1.06 6.22 -1.80
C ALA A 73 0.02 5.90 -0.76
N PHE A 74 -0.35 5.66 0.50
CA PHE A 74 0.60 5.24 1.54
C PHE A 74 1.26 3.91 1.20
N THR A 75 0.50 2.92 0.75
CA THR A 75 1.05 1.64 0.28
C THR A 75 2.01 1.85 -0.87
N SER A 76 1.68 2.70 -1.84
CA SER A 76 2.57 3.04 -2.95
C SER A 76 3.88 3.68 -2.48
N ILE A 77 3.82 4.59 -1.50
CA ILE A 77 5.01 5.21 -0.90
C ILE A 77 5.87 4.16 -0.21
N ILE A 78 5.25 3.27 0.58
CA ILE A 78 5.96 2.18 1.28
C ILE A 78 6.61 1.24 0.25
N SER A 79 5.88 0.81 -0.77
CA SER A 79 6.41 -0.05 -1.84
C SER A 79 7.54 0.62 -2.60
N ASN A 80 7.45 1.92 -2.86
CA ASN A 80 8.52 2.67 -3.50
C ASN A 80 9.78 2.72 -2.62
N ASN A 81 9.62 2.99 -1.32
CA ASN A 81 10.73 3.00 -0.37
C ASN A 81 11.36 1.61 -0.22
N LEU A 82 10.55 0.55 -0.17
CA LEU A 82 11.04 -0.82 -0.13
C LEU A 82 11.81 -1.16 -1.40
N ASN A 83 11.28 -0.79 -2.58
CA ASN A 83 11.97 -1.00 -3.84
C ASN A 83 13.32 -0.26 -3.86
N LEU A 84 13.38 0.98 -3.38
CA LEU A 84 14.62 1.75 -3.25
C LEU A 84 15.64 1.03 -2.34
N VAL A 85 15.21 0.56 -1.17
CA VAL A 85 16.08 -0.16 -0.22
C VAL A 85 16.57 -1.48 -0.82
N MET A 86 15.70 -2.25 -1.47
CA MET A 86 16.06 -3.51 -2.12
C MET A 86 17.09 -3.31 -3.24
N LYS A 87 16.91 -2.27 -4.06
CA LYS A 87 17.87 -1.87 -5.10
C LYS A 87 19.23 -1.47 -4.51
N MET A 88 19.23 -0.73 -3.40
CA MET A 88 20.47 -0.36 -2.70
C MET A 88 21.21 -1.59 -2.17
N LEU A 89 20.50 -2.51 -1.51
CA LEU A 89 21.09 -3.74 -0.97
C LEU A 89 21.64 -4.63 -2.10
N ALA A 90 20.87 -4.84 -3.17
CA ALA A 90 21.31 -5.64 -4.32
C ALA A 90 22.58 -5.07 -4.97
N THR A 91 22.64 -3.75 -5.12
CA THR A 91 23.82 -3.04 -5.63
C THR A 91 25.04 -3.28 -4.75
N LEU A 92 24.90 -3.10 -3.44
CA LEU A 92 25.99 -3.34 -2.50
C LEU A 92 26.47 -4.79 -2.54
N THR A 93 25.55 -5.75 -2.60
CA THR A 93 25.86 -7.18 -2.72
C THR A 93 26.68 -7.46 -3.97
N ILE A 94 26.25 -6.97 -5.14
CA ILE A 94 26.95 -7.22 -6.41
C ILE A 94 28.31 -6.53 -6.44
N ALA A 95 28.38 -5.29 -5.95
CA ALA A 95 29.63 -4.53 -5.85
C ALA A 95 30.69 -5.28 -5.01
N MET A 96 30.27 -6.00 -3.97
CA MET A 96 31.16 -6.81 -3.13
C MET A 96 31.40 -8.21 -3.69
N ALA A 97 30.39 -8.85 -4.29
CA ALA A 97 30.47 -10.24 -4.74
C ALA A 97 31.41 -10.43 -5.93
N VAL A 98 31.39 -9.53 -6.92
CA VAL A 98 32.20 -9.66 -8.14
C VAL A 98 33.70 -9.65 -7.86
N PRO A 99 34.27 -8.66 -7.11
CA PRO A 99 35.68 -8.72 -6.73
C PRO A 99 35.99 -9.94 -5.85
N THR A 100 35.10 -10.27 -4.90
CA THR A 100 35.32 -11.39 -3.97
C THR A 100 35.45 -12.71 -4.71
N ILE A 101 34.63 -12.96 -5.75
CA ILE A 101 34.72 -14.18 -6.56
C ILE A 101 36.06 -14.24 -7.29
N VAL A 102 36.50 -13.14 -7.93
CA VAL A 102 37.78 -13.09 -8.64
C VAL A 102 38.95 -13.38 -7.70
N PHE A 103 38.98 -12.75 -6.52
CA PHE A 103 40.02 -13.00 -5.53
C PHE A 103 39.93 -14.42 -4.94
N SER A 104 38.74 -14.96 -4.73
CA SER A 104 38.57 -16.32 -4.20
C SER A 104 39.10 -17.39 -5.16
N LEU A 105 38.94 -17.19 -6.48
CA LEU A 105 39.45 -18.08 -7.50
C LEU A 105 40.98 -18.01 -7.59
N TRP A 106 41.55 -16.79 -7.51
CA TRP A 106 43.00 -16.59 -7.49
C TRP A 106 43.65 -16.97 -6.16
N GLY A 107 42.89 -17.12 -5.08
CA GLY A 107 43.38 -17.59 -3.77
C GLY A 107 43.52 -19.11 -3.65
N THR A 108 43.33 -19.86 -4.73
CA THR A 108 43.40 -21.33 -4.72
C THR A 108 44.83 -21.84 -4.89
N ASN A 109 45.19 -22.92 -4.21
CA ASN A 109 46.55 -23.51 -4.24
C ASN A 109 46.81 -24.36 -5.50
N VAL A 110 46.32 -23.94 -6.66
CA VAL A 110 46.57 -24.57 -7.96
C VAL A 110 47.40 -23.64 -8.84
N PRO A 111 48.11 -24.13 -9.87
CA PRO A 111 48.82 -23.26 -10.80
C PRO A 111 47.84 -22.28 -11.46
N LEU A 112 48.06 -20.99 -11.25
CA LEU A 112 47.17 -19.93 -11.70
C LEU A 112 47.78 -19.10 -12.84
N PRO A 113 46.96 -18.56 -13.74
CA PRO A 113 47.41 -17.55 -14.68
C PRO A 113 47.92 -16.33 -13.90
N PHE A 114 49.01 -15.72 -14.39
CA PHE A 114 49.67 -14.55 -13.78
C PHE A 114 50.37 -14.83 -12.43
N GLN A 115 50.54 -16.09 -12.02
CA GLN A 115 51.22 -16.44 -10.76
C GLN A 115 52.75 -16.23 -10.83
N ASP A 116 53.36 -16.46 -11.99
CA ASP A 116 54.82 -16.35 -12.18
C ASP A 116 55.27 -14.93 -12.59
N ASP A 117 54.34 -14.00 -12.76
CA ASP A 117 54.62 -12.61 -13.14
C ASP A 117 54.82 -11.73 -11.89
N PRO A 118 55.94 -10.98 -11.76
CA PRO A 118 56.15 -10.00 -10.70
C PRO A 118 55.04 -8.95 -10.55
N GLN A 119 54.30 -8.64 -11.62
CA GLN A 119 53.19 -7.69 -11.64
C GLN A 119 51.80 -8.35 -11.60
N GLY A 120 51.71 -9.68 -11.60
CA GLY A 120 50.45 -10.42 -11.73
C GLY A 120 49.39 -10.07 -10.68
N PHE A 121 49.82 -9.70 -9.46
CA PHE A 121 48.91 -9.20 -8.42
C PHE A 121 48.14 -7.94 -8.85
N TYR A 122 48.82 -6.98 -9.49
CA TYR A 122 48.19 -5.75 -9.97
C TYR A 122 47.28 -6.00 -11.17
N GLU A 123 47.65 -6.95 -12.03
CA GLU A 123 46.84 -7.35 -13.19
C GLU A 123 45.51 -7.98 -12.76
N VAL A 124 45.54 -8.87 -11.77
CA VAL A 124 44.33 -9.50 -11.21
C VAL A 124 43.41 -8.46 -10.55
N ILE A 125 43.98 -7.48 -9.83
CA ILE A 125 43.20 -6.34 -9.30
C ILE A 125 42.55 -5.55 -10.43
N GLY A 126 43.29 -5.26 -11.52
CA GLY A 126 42.76 -4.58 -12.70
C GLY A 126 41.58 -5.33 -13.33
N VAL A 127 41.71 -6.64 -13.51
CA VAL A 127 40.65 -7.50 -14.04
C VAL A 127 39.42 -7.52 -13.11
N ALA A 128 39.63 -7.66 -11.81
CA ALA A 128 38.55 -7.62 -10.82
C ALA A 128 37.79 -6.29 -10.85
N LEU A 129 38.50 -5.16 -10.97
CA LEU A 129 37.91 -3.84 -11.10
C LEU A 129 37.11 -3.70 -12.39
N VAL A 130 37.65 -4.15 -13.53
CA VAL A 130 36.95 -4.09 -14.82
C VAL A 130 35.65 -4.90 -14.78
N PHE A 131 35.68 -6.14 -14.26
CA PHE A 131 34.47 -6.94 -14.13
C PHE A 131 33.44 -6.32 -13.18
N SER A 132 33.89 -5.71 -12.08
CA SER A 132 33.01 -5.03 -11.12
C SER A 132 32.34 -3.81 -11.75
N ILE A 133 33.09 -3.01 -12.53
CA ILE A 133 32.56 -1.86 -13.26
C ILE A 133 31.55 -2.32 -14.32
N ILE A 134 31.85 -3.37 -15.08
CA ILE A 134 30.91 -3.93 -16.07
C ILE A 134 29.62 -4.40 -15.40
N ALA A 135 29.71 -5.08 -14.25
CA ALA A 135 28.54 -5.53 -13.51
C ALA A 135 27.68 -4.35 -13.02
N ILE A 136 28.29 -3.30 -12.48
CA ILE A 136 27.60 -2.08 -12.03
C ILE A 136 26.94 -1.36 -13.21
N ILE A 137 27.63 -1.19 -14.34
CA ILE A 137 27.07 -0.57 -15.55
C ILE A 137 25.91 -1.40 -16.12
N GLY A 138 26.03 -2.73 -16.09
CA GLY A 138 24.97 -3.65 -16.51
C GLY A 138 23.71 -3.51 -15.68
N MET A 139 23.85 -3.26 -14.37
CA MET A 139 22.73 -2.97 -13.48
C MET A 139 22.10 -1.59 -13.74
N TRP A 140 22.91 -0.56 -13.99
CA TRP A 140 22.44 0.79 -14.36
C TRP A 140 21.57 0.76 -15.62
N LYS A 141 21.99 0.00 -16.63
CA LYS A 141 21.25 -0.11 -17.90
C LYS A 141 19.91 -0.85 -17.81
N LYS A 142 19.67 -1.61 -16.73
CA LYS A 142 18.46 -2.40 -16.54
C LYS A 142 17.43 -1.74 -15.60
N ASP A 143 17.59 -0.45 -15.26
CA ASP A 143 16.75 0.25 -14.27
C ASP A 143 16.60 -0.50 -12.94
N LEU A 144 17.62 -1.32 -12.61
CA LEU A 144 17.76 -1.93 -11.29
C LEU A 144 18.27 -0.92 -10.24
N PHE A 145 18.58 0.30 -10.67
CA PHE A 145 18.88 1.47 -9.85
C PHE A 145 17.66 2.37 -9.70
#